data_AF-A0A7W1TUC0-F1
#
_entry.id   AF-A0A7W1TUC0-F1
#
_cell.length_a   1.000
_cell.length_b   1.000
_cell.length_c   1.000
_cell.angle_alpha   90.00
_cell.angle_beta   90.00
_cell.angle_gamma   90.00
#
_symmetry.space_group_name_H-M   'P 1'
#
loop_
_entity.id
_entity.type
_entity.pdbx_description
1 polymer ?
#
loop_
_entity_poly.entity_id
_entity_poly.type
_entity_poly.pdbx_seq_one_letter_code
_entity_poly.pdbx_strand_id
1 'polypeptide(L)'
;RTLVFLARLQNDGWTDAPRAIAVDRDTAVLVEPSGRATVVGQNTAYFIRPTAKTDAVAAGRPLTMRAIDVYRADAATTFDLPAWRGDGGLAYRLDVVDGVITSSTGRLY
;
A
#
# COMPACT_ATOMS: atom_id res chain seq x y z
N ARG A 1 7.35 2.90 -7.46
CA ARG A 1 6.53 2.53 -8.65
C ARG A 1 5.06 2.29 -8.27
N THR A 2 4.76 1.45 -7.28
CA THR A 2 3.38 1.13 -6.85
C THR A 2 2.49 2.34 -6.58
N LEU A 3 3.01 3.36 -5.88
CA LEU A 3 2.24 4.58 -5.56
C LEU A 3 1.75 5.34 -6.80
N VAL A 4 2.57 5.42 -7.85
CA VAL A 4 2.19 6.04 -9.13
C VAL A 4 1.07 5.25 -9.80
N PHE A 5 1.11 3.91 -9.71
CA PHE A 5 0.07 3.06 -10.28
C PHE A 5 -1.27 3.26 -9.58
N LEU A 6 -1.29 3.30 -8.24
CA LEU A 6 -2.48 3.61 -7.45
C LEU A 6 -3.05 5.00 -7.79
N ALA A 7 -2.17 6.01 -7.90
CA ALA A 7 -2.55 7.36 -8.28
C ALA A 7 -3.22 7.41 -9.67
N ARG A 8 -2.70 6.65 -10.65
CA ARG A 8 -3.27 6.56 -12.01
C ARG A 8 -4.62 5.84 -12.02
N LEU A 9 -4.80 4.79 -11.22
CA LEU A 9 -6.11 4.12 -11.11
C LEU A 9 -7.21 5.09 -10.64
N GLN A 10 -6.90 5.98 -9.69
CA GLN A 10 -7.81 7.05 -9.28
C GLN A 10 -7.98 8.11 -10.38
N ASN A 11 -6.86 8.65 -10.89
CA ASN A 11 -6.87 9.76 -11.84
C ASN A 11 -7.62 9.40 -13.15
N ASP A 12 -7.44 8.17 -13.62
CA ASP A 12 -8.03 7.69 -14.88
C ASP A 12 -9.46 7.15 -14.67
N GLY A 13 -10.00 7.23 -13.45
CA GLY A 13 -11.39 6.89 -13.13
C GLY A 13 -11.69 5.40 -13.04
N TRP A 14 -10.68 4.54 -12.86
CA TRP A 14 -10.88 3.09 -12.77
C TRP A 14 -11.45 2.68 -11.41
N THR A 15 -11.03 3.35 -10.34
CA THR A 15 -11.58 3.18 -8.99
C THR A 15 -11.19 4.35 -8.09
N ASP A 16 -12.10 4.78 -7.22
CA ASP A 16 -11.81 5.82 -6.22
C ASP A 16 -11.00 5.30 -5.02
N ALA A 17 -10.98 3.98 -4.81
CA ALA A 17 -10.36 3.35 -3.64
C ALA A 17 -9.40 2.22 -4.04
N PRO A 18 -8.34 2.51 -4.80
CA PRO A 18 -7.40 1.50 -5.24
C PRO A 18 -6.61 0.95 -4.04
N ARG A 19 -6.30 -0.34 -4.12
CA ARG A 19 -5.59 -1.09 -3.09
C ARG A 19 -4.43 -1.84 -3.74
N ALA A 20 -3.31 -1.96 -3.06
CA ALA A 20 -2.18 -2.78 -3.51
C ALA A 20 -1.71 -3.72 -2.40
N ILE A 21 -1.28 -4.90 -2.83
CA ILE A 21 -0.50 -5.84 -2.03
C ILE A 21 0.85 -5.95 -2.75
N ALA A 22 1.89 -5.36 -2.17
CA ALA A 22 3.25 -5.43 -2.71
C ALA A 22 4.04 -6.46 -1.90
N VAL A 23 4.48 -7.53 -2.55
CA VAL A 23 5.12 -8.67 -1.88
C VAL A 23 6.58 -8.73 -2.31
N ASP A 24 7.50 -8.73 -1.35
CA ASP A 24 8.92 -8.87 -1.63
C ASP A 24 9.25 -10.28 -2.16
N ARG A 25 10.43 -10.42 -2.77
CA ARG A 25 10.94 -11.73 -3.18
C ARG A 25 10.98 -12.70 -2.00
N ASP A 26 10.86 -14.00 -2.27
CA ASP A 26 10.94 -15.05 -1.25
C ASP A 26 9.91 -14.88 -0.11
N THR A 27 8.79 -14.22 -0.42
CA THR A 27 7.62 -13.97 0.45
C THR A 27 6.35 -14.25 -0.33
N ALA A 28 5.30 -14.69 0.37
CA ALA A 28 3.97 -14.91 -0.19
C ALA A 28 2.87 -14.44 0.76
N VAL A 29 1.72 -14.10 0.19
CA VAL A 29 0.48 -13.80 0.92
C VAL A 29 -0.51 -14.92 0.62
N LEU A 30 -0.75 -15.78 1.60
CA LEU A 30 -1.71 -16.89 1.49
C LEU A 30 -3.09 -16.37 1.85
N VAL A 31 -4.06 -16.53 0.96
CA VAL A 31 -5.42 -16.00 1.14
C VAL A 31 -6.42 -17.15 1.26
N GLU A 32 -7.15 -17.18 2.36
CA GLU A 32 -8.25 -18.11 2.60
C GLU A 32 -9.54 -17.64 1.92
N PRO A 33 -10.54 -18.52 1.70
CA PRO A 33 -11.81 -18.13 1.09
C PRO A 33 -12.56 -17.01 1.82
N SER A 34 -12.31 -16.83 3.11
CA SER A 34 -12.87 -15.74 3.93
C SER A 34 -12.28 -14.36 3.57
N GLY A 35 -11.18 -14.31 2.82
CA GLY A 35 -10.38 -13.10 2.62
C GLY A 35 -9.39 -12.82 3.74
N ARG A 36 -9.29 -13.70 4.75
CA ARG A 36 -8.19 -13.66 5.72
C ARG A 36 -6.91 -14.10 5.02
N ALA A 37 -5.86 -13.33 5.23
CA ALA A 37 -4.56 -13.54 4.62
C ALA A 37 -3.48 -13.72 5.68
N THR A 38 -2.49 -14.55 5.40
CA THR A 38 -1.29 -14.73 6.24
C THR A 38 -0.05 -14.56 5.39
N VAL A 39 0.93 -13.80 5.90
CA VAL A 39 2.22 -13.61 5.24
C VAL A 39 3.18 -14.73 5.65
N VAL A 40 3.84 -15.33 4.66
CA VAL A 40 4.86 -16.37 4.86
C VAL A 40 6.11 -16.05 4.04
N GLY A 41 7.27 -16.53 4.48
CA GLY A 41 8.55 -16.33 3.76
C GLY A 41 9.58 -15.58 4.59
N GLN A 42 10.58 -15.00 3.91
CA GLN A 42 11.76 -14.41 4.56
C GLN A 42 11.73 -12.88 4.67
N ASN A 43 10.90 -12.22 3.86
CA ASN A 43 10.84 -10.76 3.80
C ASN A 43 9.42 -10.27 4.12
N THR A 44 9.02 -9.16 3.51
CA THR A 44 7.87 -8.39 3.93
C THR A 44 6.82 -8.29 2.80
N ALA A 45 5.55 -8.17 3.18
CA ALA A 45 4.48 -7.73 2.31
C ALA A 45 3.92 -6.39 2.82
N TYR A 46 3.51 -5.53 1.89
CA TYR A 46 2.94 -4.21 2.18
C TYR A 46 1.53 -4.13 1.62
N PHE A 47 0.57 -3.84 2.50
CA PHE A 47 -0.81 -3.57 2.13
C PHE A 47 -1.03 -2.06 2.11
N ILE A 48 -1.35 -1.52 0.94
CA ILE A 48 -1.30 -0.07 0.67
C ILE A 48 -2.66 0.39 0.15
N ARG A 49 -3.18 1.50 0.71
CA ARG A 49 -4.34 2.22 0.13
C ARG A 49 -4.19 3.73 0.28
N PRO A 50 -4.49 4.54 -0.74
CA PRO A 50 -4.77 5.95 -0.55
C PRO A 50 -6.09 6.11 0.21
N THR A 51 -6.16 7.05 1.15
CA THR A 51 -7.40 7.42 1.85
C THR A 51 -7.95 8.78 1.42
N ALA A 52 -7.25 9.46 0.52
CA ALA A 52 -7.68 10.71 -0.11
C ALA A 52 -7.63 10.57 -1.63
N LYS A 53 -8.34 11.47 -2.31
CA LYS A 53 -8.25 11.59 -3.77
C LYS A 53 -6.87 12.13 -4.13
N THR A 54 -6.25 11.51 -5.13
CA THR A 54 -4.96 12.01 -5.66
C THR A 54 -5.15 13.30 -6.45
N ASP A 55 -4.16 14.19 -6.39
CA ASP A 55 -4.08 15.37 -7.25
C ASP A 55 -3.96 14.95 -8.73
N ALA A 56 -4.10 15.90 -9.66
CA ALA A 56 -4.03 15.60 -11.09
C ALA A 56 -2.67 14.95 -11.47
N VAL A 57 -2.72 13.76 -12.08
CA VAL A 57 -1.54 13.00 -12.49
C VAL A 57 -1.29 13.17 -13.98
N ALA A 58 -0.15 13.77 -14.34
CA ALA A 58 0.25 13.99 -15.72
C ALA A 58 1.62 13.38 -16.04
N ALA A 59 1.81 12.96 -17.29
CA ALA A 59 3.10 12.45 -17.76
C ALA A 59 4.21 13.49 -17.59
N GLY A 60 5.39 13.05 -17.15
CA GLY A 60 6.55 13.92 -16.92
C GLY A 60 6.44 14.83 -15.69
N ARG A 61 5.32 14.81 -14.95
CA ARG A 61 5.18 15.56 -13.69
C ARG A 61 5.45 14.63 -12.49
N PRO A 62 6.24 15.08 -11.49
CA PRO A 62 6.38 14.37 -10.23
C PRO A 62 5.02 14.15 -9.56
N LEU A 63 4.88 13.03 -8.86
CA LEU A 63 3.64 12.67 -8.17
C LEU A 63 3.48 13.52 -6.90
N THR A 64 2.27 14.05 -6.70
CA THR A 64 1.79 14.52 -5.40
C THR A 64 0.54 13.73 -5.01
N MET A 65 0.62 12.96 -3.93
CA MET A 65 -0.43 12.09 -3.40
C MET A 65 -0.24 11.97 -1.89
N ARG A 66 -1.27 12.27 -1.11
CA ARG A 66 -1.20 12.30 0.36
C ARG A 66 -2.13 11.29 1.00
N ALA A 67 -1.91 11.06 2.28
CA ALA A 67 -2.70 10.18 3.13
C ALA A 67 -2.77 8.76 2.57
N ILE A 68 -1.61 8.12 2.45
CA ILE A 68 -1.48 6.76 1.95
C ILE A 68 -1.25 5.84 3.14
N ASP A 69 -2.26 5.07 3.51
CA ASP A 69 -2.11 4.04 4.54
C ASP A 69 -1.23 2.91 4.01
N VAL A 70 -0.23 2.53 4.81
CA VAL A 70 0.62 1.37 4.59
C VAL A 70 0.58 0.48 5.82
N TYR A 71 0.41 -0.80 5.59
CA TYR A 71 0.58 -1.83 6.60
C TYR A 71 1.68 -2.79 6.18
N ARG A 72 2.79 -2.76 6.91
CA ARG A 72 3.94 -3.62 6.72
C ARG A 72 3.76 -4.91 7.52
N ALA A 73 3.84 -6.03 6.83
CA ALA A 73 3.56 -7.35 7.34
C ALA A 73 4.74 -8.28 7.08
N ASP A 74 5.39 -8.73 8.15
CA ASP A 74 6.44 -9.75 8.07
C ASP A 74 5.82 -11.16 8.22
N ALA A 75 6.65 -12.21 8.16
CA ALA A 75 6.20 -13.58 8.34
C ALA A 75 5.32 -13.77 9.59
N ALA A 76 4.29 -14.61 9.47
CA ALA A 76 3.23 -14.86 10.45
C ALA A 76 2.26 -13.70 10.73
N THR A 77 2.45 -12.51 10.13
CA THR A 77 1.47 -11.42 10.19
C THR A 77 0.18 -11.83 9.48
N THR A 78 -0.98 -11.46 10.03
CA THR A 78 -2.28 -11.70 9.39
C THR A 78 -2.93 -10.41 8.90
N PHE A 79 -3.77 -10.52 7.87
CA PHE A 79 -4.47 -9.40 7.27
C PHE A 79 -5.87 -9.78 6.81
N ASP A 80 -6.88 -9.00 7.16
CA ASP A 80 -8.26 -9.13 6.71
C ASP A 80 -8.44 -8.25 5.46
N LEU A 81 -8.54 -8.85 4.27
CA LEU A 81 -8.69 -8.13 3.00
C LEU A 81 -10.06 -7.43 2.87
N PRO A 82 -11.20 -8.04 3.24
CA PRO A 82 -12.50 -7.35 3.27
C PRO A 82 -12.47 -6.07 4.11
N ALA A 83 -12.00 -6.16 5.36
CA ALA A 83 -11.91 -5.01 6.27
C ALA A 83 -10.73 -4.07 5.98
N TRP A 84 -9.76 -4.56 5.20
CA TRP A 84 -8.48 -3.91 4.94
C TRP A 84 -7.74 -3.54 6.24
N ARG A 85 -7.55 -4.54 7.10
CA ARG A 85 -6.96 -4.37 8.44
C ARG A 85 -5.99 -5.49 8.73
N GLY A 86 -4.80 -5.15 9.19
CA GLY A 86 -3.81 -6.12 9.62
C GLY A 86 -3.76 -6.30 11.14
N ASP A 87 -3.22 -7.45 11.56
CA ASP A 87 -2.88 -7.75 12.95
C ASP A 87 -1.47 -8.34 13.05
N GLY A 88 -0.68 -7.88 14.03
CA GLY A 88 0.70 -8.35 14.28
C GLY A 88 1.83 -7.67 13.47
N GLY A 89 1.55 -6.60 12.75
CA GLY A 89 2.49 -5.86 11.89
C GLY A 89 2.57 -4.38 12.21
N LEU A 90 3.13 -3.57 11.30
CA LEU A 90 3.36 -2.14 11.50
C LEU A 90 2.52 -1.28 10.55
N ALA A 91 1.63 -0.46 11.11
CA ALA A 91 0.88 0.54 10.37
C ALA A 91 1.61 1.89 10.36
N TYR A 92 1.68 2.53 9.19
CA TYR A 92 2.17 3.90 9.03
C TYR A 92 1.54 4.57 7.82
N ARG A 93 1.81 5.86 7.65
CA ARG A 93 1.30 6.65 6.54
C ARG A 93 2.44 7.21 5.72
N LEU A 94 2.25 7.20 4.40
CA LEU A 94 3.11 7.87 3.45
C LEU A 94 2.42 9.09 2.85
N ASP A 95 3.23 10.09 2.55
CA ASP A 95 2.90 11.15 1.61
C ASP A 95 3.95 11.19 0.51
N VAL A 96 3.52 11.46 -0.72
CA VAL A 96 4.39 11.82 -1.84
C VAL A 96 4.10 13.27 -2.18
N VAL A 97 5.11 14.12 -2.13
CA VAL A 97 4.99 15.54 -2.49
C VAL A 97 6.11 15.87 -3.46
N ASP A 98 5.73 16.30 -4.67
CA ASP A 98 6.65 16.62 -5.75
C ASP A 98 7.68 15.50 -6.01
N GLY A 99 7.22 14.25 -5.95
CA GLY A 99 8.04 13.05 -6.13
C GLY A 99 8.85 12.60 -4.92
N VAL A 100 8.85 13.36 -3.82
CA VAL A 100 9.55 13.01 -2.57
C VAL A 100 8.60 12.22 -1.66
N ILE A 101 9.05 11.06 -1.19
CA ILE A 101 8.27 10.22 -0.27
C ILE A 101 8.66 10.54 1.18
N THR A 102 7.67 10.75 2.02
CA THR A 102 7.83 10.93 3.47
C THR A 102 6.98 9.92 4.21
N SER A 103 7.42 9.54 5.42
CA SER A 103 6.74 8.55 6.26
C SER A 103 6.48 9.12 7.66
N SER A 104 5.31 8.80 8.21
CA SER A 104 4.95 9.16 9.58
C SER A 104 5.86 8.53 10.64
N THR A 105 6.62 7.48 10.30
CA THR A 105 7.59 6.84 11.20
C THR A 105 9.04 7.24 10.92
N GLY A 106 9.27 8.14 9.95
CA GLY A 106 10.61 8.49 9.46
C GLY A 106 11.31 7.39 8.68
N ARG A 107 10.70 6.20 8.53
CA ARG A 107 11.22 5.05 7.78
C ARG A 107 10.28 4.71 6.63
N LEU A 108 10.85 4.44 5.45
CA LEU A 108 10.07 4.04 4.28
C LEU A 108 9.80 2.53 4.23
N TYR A 109 10.67 1.74 4.87
CA TYR A 109 10.69 0.28 4.93
C TYR A 109 10.80 -0.21 6.36
#